data_AF-A0A6V8IF29-F1
#
_entry.id   AF-A0A6V8IF29-F1
#
_cell.length_a   1.000
_cell.length_b   1.000
_cell.length_c   1.000
_cell.angle_alpha   90.00
_cell.angle_beta   90.00
_cell.angle_gamma   90.00
#
_symmetry.space_group_name_H-M   'P 1'
#
loop_
_entity.id
_entity.type
_entity.pdbx_description
1 polymer ?
#
loop_
_entity_poly.entity_id
_entity_poly.type
_entity_poly.pdbx_seq_one_letter_code
_entity_poly.pdbx_strand_id
1 'polypeptide(L)'
;MLIRLQSGFHFRRGIPVRFRPALGKREIWHSLETLDRNLARTRACAMYGLTSQLFECISLAMSSSEETSSLNKAVETFQEALATSDLHPVQQDLFQSIVETYDSEIQALKARYKTMNAEHLLARMEDHQRVSSVLEKIGPEINALTDIIHKQENPREPRTKRRHQSRVPDRNTQSHSADNRAVFEMLRSLSSKVEGRKVSGAYCFLFPLHSDKGKSA
;
A
#
# COMPACT_ATOMS: atom_id res chain seq x y z
N MET A 1 -5.19 17.71 4.65
CA MET A 1 -4.09 17.59 5.63
C MET A 1 -3.89 16.13 5.99
N LEU A 2 -2.63 15.68 6.11
CA LEU A 2 -2.28 14.31 6.50
C LEU A 2 -1.97 14.29 8.01
N ILE A 3 -2.62 13.39 8.75
CA ILE A 3 -2.49 13.26 10.21
C ILE A 3 -1.91 11.89 10.55
N ARG A 4 -0.93 11.83 11.45
CA ARG A 4 -0.45 10.57 12.03
C ARG A 4 -1.15 10.32 13.36
N LEU A 5 -1.87 9.20 13.46
CA LEU A 5 -2.44 8.66 14.70
C LEU A 5 -1.75 7.33 15.05
N GLN A 6 -2.00 6.79 16.24
CA GLN A 6 -1.47 5.48 16.65
C GLN A 6 -1.89 4.37 15.68
N SER A 7 -3.16 4.37 15.25
CA SER A 7 -3.74 3.38 14.34
C SER A 7 -3.25 3.49 12.89
N GLY A 8 -2.69 4.63 12.47
CA GLY A 8 -2.33 4.83 11.07
C GLY A 8 -2.24 6.28 10.65
N PHE A 9 -2.02 6.48 9.36
CA PHE A 9 -2.19 7.80 8.74
C PHE A 9 -3.66 8.03 8.37
N HIS A 10 -4.10 9.29 8.52
CA HIS A 10 -5.47 9.73 8.24
C HIS A 10 -5.46 10.97 7.34
N PHE A 11 -6.41 11.03 6.42
CA PHE A 11 -6.74 12.23 5.67
C PHE A 11 -7.77 13.06 6.44
N ARG A 12 -7.50 14.35 6.59
CA ARG A 12 -8.40 15.34 7.21
C ARG A 12 -8.56 16.54 6.31
N ARG A 13 -9.80 16.98 6.08
CA ARG A 13 -10.09 18.22 5.35
C ARG A 13 -11.25 18.97 6.01
N GLY A 14 -11.07 20.27 6.23
CA GLY A 14 -12.14 21.14 6.72
C GLY A 14 -13.21 21.36 5.65
N ILE A 15 -14.48 21.38 6.08
CA ILE A 15 -15.61 21.72 5.23
C ILE A 15 -15.76 23.25 5.21
N PRO A 16 -15.78 23.88 4.01
CA PRO A 16 -16.07 25.30 3.84
C PRO A 16 -17.35 25.73 4.57
N VAL A 17 -17.35 26.92 5.18
CA VAL A 17 -18.46 27.39 6.05
C VAL A 17 -19.82 27.30 5.34
N ARG A 18 -19.87 27.71 4.07
CA ARG A 18 -21.07 27.67 3.21
C ARG A 18 -21.69 26.28 3.06
N PHE A 19 -20.91 25.20 3.18
CA PHE A 19 -21.40 23.83 3.01
C PHE A 19 -21.77 23.15 4.33
N ARG A 20 -21.44 23.75 5.47
CA ARG A 20 -21.69 23.15 6.79
C ARG A 20 -23.18 22.97 7.10
N PRO A 21 -24.10 23.88 6.73
CA PRO A 21 -25.53 23.68 6.96
C PRO A 21 -26.05 22.46 6.18
N ALA A 22 -25.59 22.27 4.94
CA ALA A 22 -26.03 21.16 4.09
C ALA A 22 -25.43 19.81 4.52
N LEU A 23 -24.16 19.79 4.93
CA LEU A 23 -23.46 18.54 5.28
C LEU A 23 -23.54 18.16 6.77
N GLY A 24 -23.97 19.08 7.65
CA GLY A 24 -24.03 18.88 9.10
C GLY A 24 -22.68 18.63 9.78
N LYS A 25 -21.57 18.69 9.04
CA LYS A 25 -20.22 18.35 9.50
C LYS A 25 -19.28 19.55 9.32
N ARG A 26 -18.27 19.63 10.18
CA ARG A 26 -17.20 20.65 10.08
C ARG A 26 -15.99 20.16 9.31
N GLU A 27 -15.77 18.85 9.29
CA GLU A 27 -14.58 18.23 8.72
C GLU A 27 -14.89 16.85 8.16
N ILE A 28 -14.08 16.43 7.18
CA ILE A 28 -14.08 15.11 6.57
C ILE A 28 -12.82 14.39 7.02
N TRP A 29 -13.00 13.16 7.50
CA TRP A 29 -11.94 12.31 8.02
C TRP A 29 -11.99 10.93 7.39
N HIS A 30 -10.86 10.47 6.87
CA HIS A 30 -10.72 9.11 6.33
C HIS A 30 -9.43 8.47 6.81
N SER A 31 -9.53 7.24 7.33
CA SER A 31 -8.33 6.40 7.53
C SER A 31 -7.72 6.06 6.17
N LEU A 32 -6.40 6.12 6.07
CA LEU A 32 -5.66 5.76 4.87
C LEU A 32 -5.19 4.30 4.89
N GLU A 33 -5.48 3.55 5.96
CA GLU A 33 -5.21 2.11 6.09
C GLU A 33 -3.75 1.74 5.75
N THR A 34 -2.80 2.58 6.17
CA THR A 34 -1.37 2.35 5.97
C THR A 34 -0.54 3.01 7.06
N LEU A 35 0.60 2.38 7.35
CA LEU A 35 1.66 2.88 8.22
C LEU A 35 2.83 3.48 7.42
N ASP A 36 2.86 3.31 6.10
CA ASP A 36 3.88 3.95 5.25
C ASP A 36 3.47 5.38 4.90
N ARG A 37 4.37 6.32 5.21
CA ARG A 37 4.17 7.75 4.96
C ARG A 37 4.07 8.08 3.47
N ASN A 38 4.84 7.42 2.62
CA ASN A 38 4.84 7.71 1.19
C ASN A 38 3.54 7.24 0.54
N LEU A 39 3.14 5.99 0.82
CA LEU A 39 1.85 5.48 0.39
C LEU A 39 0.69 6.31 0.95
N ALA A 40 0.77 6.72 2.22
CA ALA A 40 -0.23 7.60 2.83
C ALA A 40 -0.37 8.94 2.08
N ARG A 41 0.73 9.55 1.64
CA ARG A 41 0.70 10.79 0.85
C ARG A 41 -0.03 10.59 -0.47
N THR A 42 0.28 9.51 -1.20
CA THR A 42 -0.38 9.19 -2.47
C THR A 42 -1.89 8.97 -2.27
N ARG A 43 -2.28 8.16 -1.28
CA ARG A 43 -3.68 7.92 -0.95
C ARG A 43 -4.41 9.21 -0.54
N ALA A 44 -3.78 10.05 0.28
CA ALA A 44 -4.33 11.33 0.70
C ALA A 44 -4.52 12.31 -0.48
N CYS A 45 -3.63 12.28 -1.47
CA CYS A 45 -3.76 13.10 -2.67
C CYS A 45 -5.00 12.72 -3.49
N ALA A 46 -5.23 11.42 -3.70
CA ALA A 46 -6.43 10.94 -4.38
C ALA A 46 -7.72 11.31 -3.63
N MET A 47 -7.73 11.10 -2.30
CA MET A 47 -8.84 11.50 -1.43
C MET A 47 -9.11 13.01 -1.48
N TYR A 48 -8.05 13.82 -1.58
CA TYR A 48 -8.18 15.26 -1.74
C TYR A 48 -8.89 15.62 -3.05
N GLY A 49 -8.52 14.99 -4.16
CA GLY A 49 -9.16 15.17 -5.47
C GLY A 49 -10.65 14.91 -5.41
N LEU A 50 -11.06 13.74 -4.92
CA LEU A 50 -12.49 13.38 -4.77
C LEU A 50 -13.23 14.35 -3.86
N THR A 51 -12.61 14.74 -2.75
CA THR A 51 -13.24 15.69 -1.82
C THR A 51 -13.36 17.11 -2.42
N SER A 52 -12.48 17.48 -3.37
CA SER A 52 -12.63 18.75 -4.10
C SER A 52 -13.80 18.68 -5.07
N GLN A 53 -13.93 17.57 -5.80
CA GLN A 53 -15.06 17.34 -6.70
C GLN A 53 -16.39 17.36 -5.95
N LEU A 54 -16.46 16.73 -4.77
CA LEU A 54 -17.63 16.84 -3.88
C LEU A 54 -18.00 18.30 -3.62
N PHE A 55 -17.05 19.14 -3.24
CA PHE A 55 -17.29 20.55 -2.95
C PHE A 55 -17.70 21.36 -4.19
N GLU A 56 -17.19 21.00 -5.37
CA GLU A 56 -17.63 21.59 -6.65
C GLU A 56 -19.07 21.19 -6.98
N CYS A 57 -19.42 19.91 -6.87
CA CYS A 57 -20.78 19.41 -7.09
C CYS A 57 -21.79 20.07 -6.16
N ILE A 58 -21.46 20.18 -4.87
CA ILE A 58 -22.31 20.89 -3.89
C ILE A 58 -22.43 22.37 -4.26
N SER A 59 -21.35 23.01 -4.70
CA SER A 59 -21.39 24.40 -5.13
C SER A 59 -22.33 24.59 -6.33
N LEU A 60 -22.26 23.72 -7.32
CA LEU A 60 -23.12 23.75 -8.50
C LEU A 60 -24.60 23.53 -8.12
N ALA A 61 -24.88 22.57 -7.25
CA ALA A 61 -26.23 22.30 -6.75
C ALA A 61 -26.82 23.48 -5.94
N MET A 62 -25.98 24.24 -5.24
CA MET A 62 -26.41 25.47 -4.57
C MET A 62 -26.64 26.62 -5.57
N SER A 63 -25.77 26.81 -6.56
CA SER A 63 -25.90 27.89 -7.55
C SER A 63 -27.11 27.71 -8.49
N SER A 64 -27.44 26.47 -8.89
CA SER A 64 -28.65 26.21 -9.67
C SER A 64 -29.95 26.53 -8.91
N SER A 65 -29.88 26.53 -7.58
CA SER A 65 -31.00 26.94 -6.72
C SER A 65 -31.14 28.46 -6.64
N GLU A 66 -30.06 29.24 -6.78
CA GLU A 66 -30.12 30.70 -6.67
C GLU A 66 -30.80 31.33 -7.90
N GLU A 67 -30.54 30.81 -9.10
CA GLU A 67 -31.20 31.24 -10.33
C GLU A 67 -32.71 30.99 -10.30
N THR A 68 -33.14 29.84 -9.77
CA THR A 68 -34.57 29.51 -9.57
C THR A 68 -35.17 30.28 -8.39
N SER A 69 -34.39 30.60 -7.34
CA SER A 69 -34.83 31.46 -6.23
C SER A 69 -35.15 32.89 -6.68
N SER A 70 -34.47 33.43 -7.70
CA SER A 70 -34.76 34.77 -8.21
C SER A 70 -36.13 34.87 -8.88
N LEU A 71 -36.56 33.78 -9.55
CA LEU A 71 -37.90 33.61 -10.12
C LEU A 71 -38.94 33.31 -9.02
N ASN A 72 -38.58 32.47 -8.04
CA ASN A 72 -39.48 32.11 -6.94
C ASN A 72 -39.66 33.22 -5.90
N LYS A 73 -38.69 34.14 -5.73
CA LYS A 73 -38.82 35.33 -4.88
C LYS A 73 -39.96 36.27 -5.31
N ALA A 74 -40.31 36.28 -6.60
CA ALA A 74 -41.47 37.01 -7.09
C ALA A 74 -42.80 36.33 -6.68
N VAL A 75 -42.77 35.03 -6.37
CA VAL A 75 -43.92 34.23 -5.92
C VAL A 75 -43.99 34.17 -4.39
N GLU A 76 -42.84 34.16 -3.70
CA GLU A 76 -42.72 34.07 -2.24
C GLU A 76 -43.17 35.35 -1.50
N THR A 77 -43.25 36.51 -2.15
CA THR A 77 -43.86 37.72 -1.55
C THR A 77 -45.34 37.52 -1.18
N PHE A 78 -46.01 36.47 -1.69
CA PHE A 78 -47.35 36.06 -1.26
C PHE A 78 -47.36 34.96 -0.18
N GLN A 79 -46.23 34.30 0.09
CA GLN A 79 -46.14 33.09 0.91
C GLN A 79 -45.32 33.28 2.19
N GLU A 80 -44.80 34.48 2.42
CA GLU A 80 -43.92 34.88 3.54
C GLU A 80 -44.62 34.98 4.91
N ALA A 81 -45.91 34.64 5.01
CA ALA A 81 -46.64 34.61 6.28
C ALA A 81 -46.68 33.22 6.96
N LEU A 82 -46.28 32.14 6.27
CA LEU A 82 -46.49 30.76 6.73
C LEU A 82 -45.41 29.79 6.24
N ALA A 83 -44.15 29.91 6.67
CA ALA A 83 -43.27 28.74 6.87
C ALA A 83 -41.89 29.15 7.38
N THR A 84 -41.67 28.89 8.65
CA THR A 84 -40.35 28.69 9.22
C THR A 84 -39.69 27.47 8.56
N SER A 85 -38.52 27.70 7.94
CA SER A 85 -37.39 26.77 8.01
C SER A 85 -37.61 25.34 7.50
N ASP A 86 -37.90 25.15 6.21
CA ASP A 86 -37.66 23.85 5.55
C ASP A 86 -36.99 24.09 4.19
N LEU A 87 -35.75 23.57 4.04
CA LEU A 87 -35.14 23.44 2.72
C LEU A 87 -36.08 22.59 1.84
N HIS A 88 -36.34 23.05 0.63
CA HIS A 88 -37.21 22.37 -0.34
C HIS A 88 -36.82 20.88 -0.49
N PRO A 89 -37.75 19.91 -0.31
CA PRO A 89 -37.44 18.48 -0.18
C PRO A 89 -36.63 17.91 -1.35
N VAL A 90 -36.88 18.41 -2.57
CA VAL A 90 -36.14 18.01 -3.79
C VAL A 90 -34.64 18.36 -3.73
N GLN A 91 -34.28 19.45 -3.05
CA GLN A 91 -32.89 19.88 -2.94
C GLN A 91 -32.12 19.02 -1.92
N GLN A 92 -32.82 18.54 -0.88
CA GLN A 92 -32.26 17.64 0.11
C GLN A 92 -31.91 16.28 -0.51
N ASP A 93 -32.77 15.75 -1.38
CA ASP A 93 -32.53 14.50 -2.11
C ASP A 93 -31.30 14.59 -3.03
N LEU A 94 -31.12 15.73 -3.71
CA LEU A 94 -29.95 15.97 -4.55
C LEU A 94 -28.65 16.00 -3.72
N PHE A 95 -28.64 16.72 -2.61
CA PHE A 95 -27.46 16.76 -1.73
C PHE A 95 -27.14 15.38 -1.15
N GLN A 96 -28.16 14.63 -0.75
CA GLN A 96 -28.01 13.28 -0.25
C GLN A 96 -27.39 12.36 -1.30
N SER A 97 -27.89 12.42 -2.55
CA SER A 97 -27.34 11.68 -3.69
C SER A 97 -25.87 12.02 -3.99
N ILE A 98 -25.51 13.30 -3.92
CA ILE A 98 -24.11 13.76 -4.10
C ILE A 98 -23.20 13.19 -3.00
N VAL A 99 -23.65 13.21 -1.74
CA VAL A 99 -22.88 12.68 -0.60
C VAL A 99 -22.73 11.16 -0.71
N GLU A 100 -23.80 10.44 -1.07
CA GLU A 100 -23.77 8.99 -1.29
C GLU A 100 -22.81 8.59 -2.40
N THR A 101 -22.82 9.34 -3.51
CA THR A 101 -21.89 9.14 -4.62
C THR A 101 -20.44 9.29 -4.13
N TYR A 102 -20.14 10.36 -3.41
CA TYR A 102 -18.82 10.56 -2.82
C TYR A 102 -18.40 9.43 -1.88
N ASP A 103 -19.27 9.00 -0.97
CA ASP A 103 -18.96 7.92 -0.05
C ASP A 103 -18.70 6.60 -0.80
N SER A 104 -19.46 6.32 -1.86
CA SER A 104 -19.25 5.15 -2.73
C SER A 104 -17.88 5.20 -3.43
N GLU A 105 -17.47 6.37 -3.94
CA GLU A 105 -16.17 6.55 -4.58
C GLU A 105 -15.02 6.39 -3.59
N ILE A 106 -15.17 6.92 -2.38
CA ILE A 106 -14.18 6.74 -1.31
C ILE A 106 -14.02 5.25 -0.97
N GLN A 107 -15.12 4.50 -0.88
CA GLN A 107 -15.07 3.06 -0.63
C GLN A 107 -14.44 2.29 -1.79
N ALA A 108 -14.80 2.60 -3.02
CA ALA A 108 -14.19 2.02 -4.21
C ALA A 108 -12.67 2.28 -4.25
N LEU A 109 -12.25 3.50 -3.91
CA LEU A 109 -10.84 3.87 -3.84
C LEU A 109 -10.09 3.08 -2.76
N LYS A 110 -10.68 2.90 -1.58
CA LYS A 110 -10.11 2.05 -0.52
C LYS A 110 -10.03 0.58 -0.95
N ALA A 111 -11.04 0.06 -1.64
CA ALA A 111 -11.02 -1.30 -2.15
C ALA A 111 -9.87 -1.51 -3.14
N ARG A 112 -9.66 -0.57 -4.08
CA ARG A 112 -8.52 -0.61 -5.02
C ARG A 112 -7.17 -0.62 -4.32
N TYR A 113 -7.05 0.08 -3.20
CA TYR A 113 -5.82 0.05 -2.42
C TYR A 113 -5.57 -1.29 -1.73
N LYS A 114 -6.62 -1.99 -1.31
CA LYS A 114 -6.53 -3.34 -0.74
C LYS A 114 -6.15 -4.35 -1.80
N THR A 115 -6.78 -4.30 -2.98
CA THR A 115 -6.46 -5.20 -4.10
C THR A 115 -5.03 -5.02 -4.57
N MET A 116 -4.59 -3.78 -4.79
CA MET A 116 -3.21 -3.47 -5.20
C MET A 116 -2.18 -3.96 -4.18
N ASN A 117 -2.49 -3.85 -2.88
CA ASN A 117 -1.60 -4.37 -1.84
C ASN A 117 -1.54 -5.90 -1.86
N ALA A 118 -2.69 -6.57 -2.06
CA ALA A 118 -2.73 -8.03 -2.19
C ALA A 118 -1.96 -8.51 -3.43
N GLU A 119 -2.15 -7.87 -4.58
CA GLU A 119 -1.42 -8.14 -5.82
C GLU A 119 0.09 -7.99 -5.63
N HIS A 120 0.52 -6.92 -4.96
CA HIS A 120 1.94 -6.71 -4.66
C HIS A 120 2.53 -7.83 -3.81
N LEU A 121 1.79 -8.29 -2.79
CA LEU A 121 2.22 -9.38 -1.92
C LEU A 121 2.29 -10.71 -2.67
N LEU A 122 1.31 -11.00 -3.54
CA LEU A 122 1.31 -12.21 -4.37
C LEU A 122 2.49 -12.22 -5.35
N ALA A 123 2.76 -11.12 -6.04
CA ALA A 123 3.91 -11.01 -6.92
C ALA A 123 5.23 -11.27 -6.18
N ARG A 124 5.37 -10.74 -4.96
CA ARG A 124 6.55 -11.00 -4.10
C ARG A 124 6.68 -12.47 -3.71
N MET A 125 5.57 -13.14 -3.43
CA MET A 125 5.57 -14.56 -3.11
C MET A 125 5.96 -15.42 -4.31
N GLU A 126 5.45 -15.11 -5.50
CA GLU A 126 5.81 -15.79 -6.74
C GLU A 126 7.29 -15.62 -7.07
N ASP A 127 7.83 -14.41 -6.91
CA ASP A 127 9.27 -14.14 -7.07
C ASP A 127 10.09 -14.98 -6.09
N HIS A 128 9.69 -15.03 -4.82
CA HIS A 128 10.38 -15.84 -3.82
C HIS A 128 10.34 -17.33 -4.16
N GLN A 129 9.19 -17.86 -4.60
CA GLN A 129 9.03 -19.24 -5.01
C GLN A 129 9.92 -19.56 -6.23
N ARG A 130 9.97 -18.65 -7.20
CA ARG A 130 10.84 -18.79 -8.38
C ARG A 130 12.30 -18.89 -7.98
N VAL A 131 12.78 -17.97 -7.13
CA VAL A 131 14.16 -17.99 -6.63
C VAL A 131 14.45 -19.27 -5.84
N SER A 132 13.55 -19.68 -4.95
CA SER A 132 13.69 -20.92 -4.18
C SER A 132 13.82 -22.15 -5.08
N SER A 133 12.99 -22.25 -6.12
CA SER A 133 13.03 -23.37 -7.07
C SER A 133 14.33 -23.45 -7.86
N VAL A 134 14.96 -22.29 -8.14
CA VAL A 134 16.27 -22.23 -8.81
C VAL A 134 17.36 -22.68 -7.84
N LEU A 135 17.31 -22.22 -6.59
CA LEU A 135 18.27 -22.62 -5.55
C LEU A 135 18.19 -24.12 -5.25
N GLU A 136 17.00 -24.73 -5.24
CA GLU A 136 16.85 -26.18 -5.06
C GLU A 136 17.49 -26.99 -6.19
N LYS A 137 17.45 -26.47 -7.42
CA LYS A 137 18.08 -27.13 -8.58
C LYS A 137 19.60 -26.99 -8.58
N ILE A 138 20.10 -25.79 -8.27
CA ILE A 138 21.53 -25.47 -8.33
C ILE A 138 22.27 -25.89 -7.05
N GLY A 139 21.57 -25.96 -5.90
CA GLY A 139 22.15 -26.29 -4.60
C GLY A 139 22.93 -27.62 -4.58
N PRO A 140 22.38 -28.73 -5.10
CA PRO A 140 23.11 -29.99 -5.20
C PRO A 140 24.39 -29.90 -6.05
N GLU A 141 24.37 -29.13 -7.13
CA GLU A 141 25.53 -28.94 -8.01
C GLU A 141 26.62 -28.11 -7.31
N ILE A 142 26.24 -27.02 -6.63
CA ILE A 142 27.17 -26.22 -5.83
C ILE A 142 27.77 -27.05 -4.69
N ASN A 143 26.95 -27.85 -4.00
CA ASN A 143 27.43 -28.72 -2.93
C ASN A 143 28.41 -29.78 -3.47
N ALA A 144 28.12 -30.39 -4.62
CA ALA A 144 29.03 -31.34 -5.26
C ALA A 144 30.36 -30.69 -5.67
N LEU A 145 30.34 -29.46 -6.21
CA LEU A 145 31.55 -28.70 -6.50
C LEU A 145 32.33 -28.35 -5.23
N THR A 146 31.63 -27.97 -4.16
CA THR A 146 32.23 -27.67 -2.85
C THR A 146 32.91 -28.91 -2.26
N ASP A 147 32.27 -30.08 -2.36
CA ASP A 147 32.85 -31.36 -1.94
C ASP A 147 34.10 -31.73 -2.74
N ILE A 148 34.12 -31.45 -4.05
CA ILE A 148 35.29 -31.68 -4.90
C ILE A 148 36.44 -30.76 -4.48
N ILE A 149 36.17 -29.47 -4.26
CA ILE A 149 37.17 -28.50 -3.80
C ILE A 149 37.77 -28.93 -2.46
N HIS A 150 36.93 -29.32 -1.48
CA HIS A 150 37.41 -29.82 -0.20
C HIS A 150 38.21 -31.13 -0.30
N LYS A 151 37.88 -32.01 -1.26
CA LYS A 151 38.69 -33.21 -1.55
C LYS A 151 40.04 -32.88 -2.18
N GLN A 152 40.15 -31.78 -2.95
CA GLN A 152 41.42 -31.35 -3.55
C GLN A 152 42.31 -30.56 -2.58
N GLU A 153 41.72 -29.86 -1.60
CA GLU A 153 42.47 -29.16 -0.54
C GLU A 153 43.10 -30.10 0.50
N ASN A 154 42.76 -31.40 0.48
CA ASN A 154 43.32 -32.40 1.39
C ASN A 154 44.04 -33.57 0.68
N PRO A 155 45.15 -33.34 -0.04
CA PRO A 155 45.94 -34.39 -0.65
C PRO A 155 46.99 -34.89 0.36
N ARG A 156 46.58 -35.60 1.43
CA ARG A 156 47.55 -36.31 2.29
C ARG A 156 47.21 -37.80 2.46
N GLU A 157 47.79 -38.52 1.50
CA GLU A 157 48.36 -39.88 1.49
C GLU A 157 47.49 -41.11 1.80
N PRO A 158 47.43 -42.07 0.86
CA PRO A 158 47.39 -43.49 1.18
C PRO A 158 48.81 -44.06 1.09
N ARG A 159 49.56 -44.05 2.18
CA ARG A 159 50.74 -44.91 2.34
C ARG A 159 50.55 -45.80 3.55
N THR A 160 49.98 -46.99 3.35
CA THR A 160 50.30 -48.14 4.22
C THR A 160 49.99 -49.47 3.56
N LYS A 161 51.05 -50.14 3.10
CA LYS A 161 51.32 -51.52 3.54
C LYS A 161 52.79 -51.64 3.89
N ARG A 162 53.12 -51.47 5.18
CA ARG A 162 54.17 -52.22 5.85
C ARG A 162 53.89 -52.25 7.34
N ARG A 163 53.84 -53.47 7.86
CA ARG A 163 53.77 -53.83 9.28
C ARG A 163 54.89 -53.11 10.05
N HIS A 164 54.57 -52.49 11.18
CA HIS A 164 55.04 -52.93 12.50
C HIS A 164 54.37 -52.14 13.63
N GLN A 165 54.18 -52.84 14.75
CA GLN A 165 53.57 -52.40 16.01
C GLN A 165 54.44 -51.34 16.71
N SER A 166 53.83 -50.33 17.34
CA SER A 166 53.73 -50.22 18.82
C SER A 166 53.36 -48.80 19.32
N ARG A 167 52.54 -48.80 20.39
CA ARG A 167 52.41 -47.83 21.51
C ARG A 167 51.82 -46.41 21.33
N VAL A 168 50.82 -46.17 22.19
CA VAL A 168 50.02 -44.99 22.64
C VAL A 168 50.92 -44.05 23.51
N PRO A 169 50.68 -42.73 23.77
CA PRO A 169 49.40 -42.04 24.08
C PRO A 169 49.13 -40.56 23.66
N ASP A 170 47.86 -40.16 23.86
CA ASP A 170 47.23 -38.83 24.16
C ASP A 170 47.45 -37.55 23.32
N ARG A 171 46.36 -36.96 22.81
CA ARG A 171 45.74 -35.66 23.23
C ARG A 171 44.75 -35.08 22.19
N ASN A 172 43.64 -34.56 22.71
CA ASN A 172 42.71 -33.55 22.20
C ASN A 172 42.89 -33.00 20.77
N THR A 173 41.82 -33.03 19.97
CA THR A 173 41.47 -31.89 19.09
C THR A 173 39.96 -31.80 18.86
N GLN A 174 39.30 -31.01 19.70
CA GLN A 174 38.13 -30.23 19.31
C GLN A 174 38.59 -29.13 18.35
N SER A 175 38.11 -29.14 17.11
CA SER A 175 37.92 -27.95 16.25
C SER A 175 37.67 -28.44 14.83
N HIS A 176 36.48 -28.22 14.28
CA HIS A 176 36.21 -28.08 12.83
C HIS A 176 34.70 -28.05 12.51
N SER A 177 33.81 -28.14 13.51
CA SER A 177 32.36 -27.97 13.31
C SER A 177 31.87 -26.51 13.39
N ALA A 178 32.76 -25.54 13.57
CA ALA A 178 32.39 -24.12 13.75
C ALA A 178 32.30 -23.35 12.42
N ASP A 179 33.10 -23.71 11.42
CA ASP A 179 33.21 -22.93 10.17
C ASP A 179 32.02 -23.11 9.23
N ASN A 180 31.44 -24.31 9.17
CA ASN A 180 30.27 -24.56 8.31
C ASN A 180 29.01 -23.83 8.80
N ARG A 181 28.92 -23.54 10.11
CA ARG A 181 27.82 -22.73 10.65
C ARG A 181 27.97 -21.26 10.28
N ALA A 182 29.19 -20.74 10.23
CA ALA A 182 29.46 -19.35 9.86
C ALA A 182 29.14 -19.08 8.39
N VAL A 183 29.45 -20.01 7.48
CA VAL A 183 29.13 -19.87 6.05
C VAL A 183 27.62 -19.97 5.80
N PHE A 184 26.92 -20.89 6.47
CA PHE A 184 25.47 -21.00 6.38
C PHE A 184 24.75 -19.77 6.99
N GLU A 185 25.23 -19.26 8.13
CA GLU A 185 24.74 -18.01 8.73
C GLU A 185 25.05 -16.80 7.85
N MET A 186 26.19 -16.77 7.14
CA MET A 186 26.54 -15.70 6.21
C MET A 186 25.63 -15.70 4.98
N LEU A 187 25.32 -16.86 4.41
CA LEU A 187 24.38 -17.00 3.29
C LEU A 187 22.94 -16.67 3.73
N ARG A 188 22.53 -17.06 4.94
CA ARG A 188 21.24 -16.68 5.54
C ARG A 188 21.17 -15.18 5.84
N SER A 189 22.26 -14.58 6.31
CA SER A 189 22.40 -13.14 6.55
C SER A 189 22.37 -12.34 5.25
N LEU A 190 22.97 -12.86 4.16
CA LEU A 190 22.90 -12.24 2.83
C LEU A 190 21.48 -12.30 2.25
N SER A 191 20.75 -13.40 2.46
CA SER A 191 19.32 -13.51 2.13
C SER A 191 18.47 -12.49 2.91
N SER A 192 18.70 -12.35 4.22
CA SER A 192 18.05 -11.33 5.07
C SER A 192 18.46 -9.87 4.73
N LYS A 193 19.69 -9.63 4.26
CA LYS A 193 20.16 -8.30 3.83
C LYS A 193 19.59 -7.85 2.49
N VAL A 194 19.13 -8.78 1.65
CA VAL A 194 18.36 -8.47 0.44
C VAL A 194 16.94 -8.02 0.82
N GLU A 195 16.37 -8.54 1.90
CA GLU A 195 15.12 -8.04 2.52
C GLU A 195 15.26 -6.66 3.18
N GLY A 196 16.46 -6.29 3.63
CA GLY A 196 16.76 -5.01 4.28
C GLY A 196 17.05 -3.83 3.35
N ARG A 197 17.29 -4.05 2.04
CA ARG A 197 17.40 -2.94 1.10
C ARG A 197 16.00 -2.50 0.72
N LYS A 198 15.52 -1.44 1.38
CA LYS A 198 14.52 -0.52 0.82
C LYS A 198 14.99 -0.16 -0.60
N VAL A 199 14.49 -0.88 -1.59
CA VAL A 199 14.49 -0.41 -2.96
C VAL A 199 13.55 0.78 -2.92
N SER A 200 14.14 1.97 -2.79
CA SER A 200 13.54 3.24 -3.17
C SER A 200 13.28 3.19 -4.66
N GLY A 201 12.32 2.35 -5.07
CA GLY A 201 11.77 2.33 -6.40
C GLY A 201 10.94 3.60 -6.53
N ALA A 202 11.41 4.50 -7.39
CA ALA A 202 10.64 5.65 -7.83
C ALA A 202 9.25 5.17 -8.26
N TYR A 203 8.24 5.44 -7.45
CA TYR A 203 6.85 5.41 -7.89
C TYR A 203 6.69 6.57 -8.87
N CYS A 204 6.96 6.30 -10.14
CA CYS A 204 6.56 7.15 -11.23
C CYS A 204 5.05 7.34 -11.12
N PHE A 205 4.68 8.55 -10.74
CA PHE A 205 3.37 9.13 -10.98
C PHE A 205 3.01 8.95 -12.45
N LEU A 206 1.94 8.21 -12.73
CA LEU A 206 1.04 8.51 -13.83
C LEU A 206 -0.30 7.85 -13.50
N PHE A 207 -1.22 8.66 -12.99
CA PHE A 207 -2.64 8.43 -13.14
C PHE A 207 -2.97 8.57 -14.63
N PRO A 208 -3.54 7.57 -15.31
CA PRO A 208 -4.46 7.84 -16.40
C PRO A 208 -5.83 8.02 -15.76
N LEU A 209 -6.24 9.26 -15.55
CA LEU A 209 -7.66 9.59 -15.53
C LEU A 209 -8.16 9.29 -16.94
N HIS A 210 -8.71 8.09 -17.17
CA HIS A 210 -9.54 7.86 -18.35
C HIS A 210 -10.82 8.70 -18.18
N SER A 211 -10.74 9.92 -18.69
CA SER A 211 -11.89 10.74 -19.02
C SER A 211 -12.52 10.12 -20.26
N ASP A 212 -13.56 9.34 -20.06
CA ASP A 212 -14.41 8.82 -21.13
C ASP A 212 -15.22 9.99 -21.70
N LYS A 213 -14.63 10.70 -22.68
CA LYS A 213 -15.35 11.65 -23.53
C LYS A 213 -15.92 10.87 -24.71
N GLY A 214 -17.09 10.28 -24.52
CA GLY A 214 -17.95 9.88 -25.63
C GLY A 214 -18.44 11.13 -26.36
N LYS A 215 -17.88 11.40 -27.54
CA LYS A 215 -18.45 12.30 -28.56
C LYS A 215 -19.01 11.42 -29.70
N SER A 216 -20.27 11.71 -30.02
CA SER A 216 -21.13 11.35 -31.15
C SER A 216 -20.57 10.52 -32.31
N ALA A 217 -21.42 9.58 -32.75
CA ALA A 217 -22.04 9.66 -34.07
C ALA A 217 -23.56 9.63 -33.89
#